data_AF-A0A968SY57-F1
#
_entry.id   AF-A0A968SY57-F1
#
_cell.length_a   1.000
_cell.length_b   1.000
_cell.length_c   1.000
_cell.angle_alpha   90.00
_cell.angle_beta   90.00
_cell.angle_gamma   90.00
#
_symmetry.space_group_name_H-M   'P 1'
#
loop_
_entity.id
_entity.type
_entity.pdbx_description
1 polymer ?
#
loop_
_entity_poly.entity_id
_entity_poly.type
_entity_poly.pdbx_seq_one_letter_code
_entity_poly.pdbx_strand_id
1 'polypeptide(L)'
;MINKTPQADALIQQGKAALQSGDLPKATELLNQAVRLYWAAGEFYKAAAETGNYGWTLRRQGRPDLARTYLLGAADLFDRVNLAEFAARHRAAAQEDEILLTPELLAQLPPAVRGALERGDLAGLQFALDALPAAEQSLVYEQLAAAGVVSDPVAADSNAAIKQFEPLLHAIADVARGSYEDRADIEQALDDLERKGWRLRKVVHKIWQGQRNAQALTYGLDELDAQLIRRVLEILAATP
;
A
#
# COMPACT_ATOMS: atom_id res chain seq x y z
N MET A 1 -21.70 6.82 36.32
CA MET A 1 -20.87 5.73 35.75
C MET A 1 -19.42 6.04 36.08
N ILE A 2 -18.64 5.06 36.55
CA ILE A 2 -17.21 5.26 36.83
C ILE A 2 -16.48 5.37 35.49
N ASN A 3 -15.72 6.44 35.28
CA ASN A 3 -14.89 6.63 34.09
C ASN A 3 -13.77 5.57 34.09
N LYS A 4 -13.89 4.55 33.23
CA LYS A 4 -12.93 3.43 33.14
C LYS A 4 -11.80 3.69 32.12
N THR A 5 -11.80 4.85 31.44
CA THR A 5 -10.79 5.22 30.46
C THR A 5 -9.37 5.22 31.02
N PRO A 6 -9.08 5.75 32.24
CA PRO A 6 -7.73 5.71 32.79
C PRO A 6 -7.22 4.28 33.03
N GLN A 7 -8.11 3.36 33.40
CA GLN A 7 -7.77 1.94 33.55
C GLN A 7 -7.45 1.30 32.20
N ALA A 8 -8.21 1.63 31.16
CA ALA A 8 -7.94 1.18 29.79
C ALA A 8 -6.58 1.71 29.29
N ASP A 9 -6.30 2.99 29.49
CA ASP A 9 -5.02 3.62 29.09
C ASP A 9 -3.83 2.93 29.78
N ALA A 10 -3.96 2.59 31.07
CA ALA A 10 -2.93 1.87 31.82
C ALA A 10 -2.68 0.45 31.26
N LEU A 11 -3.73 -0.27 30.88
CA LEU A 11 -3.62 -1.58 30.24
C LEU A 11 -2.94 -1.49 28.87
N ILE A 12 -3.23 -0.44 28.09
CA ILE A 12 -2.55 -0.19 26.81
C ILE A 12 -1.04 0.00 27.01
N GLN A 13 -0.63 0.80 28.00
CA GLN A 13 0.79 1.01 28.29
C GLN A 13 1.49 -0.29 28.72
N GLN A 14 0.84 -1.08 29.57
CA GLN A 14 1.36 -2.40 29.97
C GLN A 14 1.45 -3.36 28.77
N GLY A 15 0.45 -3.34 27.86
CA GLY A 15 0.45 -4.14 26.65
C GLY A 15 1.57 -3.75 25.69
N LYS A 16 1.85 -2.45 25.55
CA LYS A 16 2.99 -1.93 24.76
C LYS A 16 4.33 -2.39 25.36
N ALA A 17 4.47 -2.34 26.68
CA ALA A 17 5.66 -2.87 27.35
C ALA A 17 5.82 -4.40 27.16
N ALA A 18 4.71 -5.16 27.26
CA ALA A 18 4.71 -6.59 27.01
C ALA A 18 5.13 -6.92 25.57
N LEU A 19 4.64 -6.19 24.57
CA LEU A 19 5.08 -6.29 23.17
C LEU A 19 6.57 -6.02 22.98
N GLN A 20 7.13 -5.02 23.66
CA GLN A 20 8.56 -4.71 23.60
C GLN A 20 9.42 -5.82 24.21
N SER A 21 8.91 -6.49 25.25
CA SER A 21 9.56 -7.64 25.86
C SER A 21 9.35 -8.97 25.12
N GLY A 22 8.56 -8.98 24.04
CA GLY A 22 8.24 -10.18 23.26
C GLY A 22 7.12 -11.07 23.85
N ASP A 23 6.50 -10.65 24.95
CA ASP A 23 5.37 -11.36 25.59
C ASP A 23 4.05 -11.04 24.87
N LEU A 24 3.93 -11.61 23.68
CA LEU A 24 2.79 -11.42 22.78
C LEU A 24 1.43 -11.85 23.39
N PRO A 25 1.32 -13.02 24.07
CA PRO A 25 0.06 -13.43 24.70
C PRO A 25 -0.44 -12.42 25.73
N LYS A 26 0.45 -11.96 26.62
CA LYS A 26 0.11 -10.96 27.63
C LYS A 26 -0.28 -9.63 27.00
N ALA A 27 0.44 -9.19 25.97
CA ALA A 27 0.10 -7.96 25.27
C ALA A 27 -1.29 -8.02 24.60
N THR A 28 -1.63 -9.15 23.98
CA THR A 28 -2.95 -9.39 23.38
C THR A 28 -4.05 -9.37 24.43
N GLU A 29 -3.83 -10.02 25.58
CA GLU A 29 -4.78 -10.04 26.68
C GLU A 29 -5.07 -8.62 27.19
N LEU A 30 -4.01 -7.85 27.45
CA LEU A 30 -4.09 -6.47 27.94
C LEU A 30 -4.81 -5.55 26.94
N LEU A 31 -4.54 -5.69 25.64
CA LEU A 31 -5.27 -4.98 24.58
C LEU A 31 -6.76 -5.31 24.64
N ASN A 32 -7.12 -6.59 24.66
CA ASN A 32 -8.51 -7.03 24.67
C ASN A 32 -9.27 -6.54 25.91
N GLN A 33 -8.60 -6.49 27.07
CA GLN A 33 -9.15 -5.90 28.28
C GLN A 33 -9.37 -4.39 28.11
N ALA A 34 -8.39 -3.65 27.58
CA ALA A 34 -8.50 -2.21 27.35
C ALA A 34 -9.63 -1.86 26.35
N VAL A 35 -9.72 -2.59 25.24
CA VAL A 35 -10.79 -2.42 24.23
C VAL A 35 -12.17 -2.59 24.86
N ARG A 36 -12.39 -3.63 25.68
CA ARG A 36 -13.66 -3.81 26.41
C ARG A 36 -13.98 -2.64 27.33
N LEU A 37 -12.99 -2.08 28.00
CA LEU A 37 -13.17 -0.92 28.88
C LEU A 37 -13.49 0.36 28.10
N TYR A 38 -12.81 0.62 26.98
CA TYR A 38 -13.15 1.74 26.09
C TYR A 38 -14.58 1.62 25.56
N TRP A 39 -15.02 0.44 25.12
CA TRP A 39 -16.40 0.20 24.69
C TRP A 39 -17.42 0.48 25.81
N ALA A 40 -17.14 0.00 27.03
CA ALA A 40 -18.01 0.26 28.19
C ALA A 40 -18.05 1.76 28.59
N ALA A 41 -17.03 2.53 28.22
CA ALA A 41 -16.93 3.97 28.46
C ALA A 41 -17.49 4.82 27.30
N GLY A 42 -17.90 4.21 26.19
CA GLY A 42 -18.33 4.93 24.97
C GLY A 42 -17.17 5.48 24.12
N GLU A 43 -15.92 5.11 24.44
CA GLU A 43 -14.70 5.55 23.77
C GLU A 43 -14.40 4.68 22.53
N PHE A 44 -15.36 4.55 21.64
CA PHE A 44 -15.30 3.63 20.50
C PHE A 44 -14.14 3.93 19.53
N TYR A 45 -13.83 5.22 19.35
CA TYR A 45 -12.66 5.63 18.56
C TYR A 45 -11.35 5.09 19.16
N LYS A 46 -11.17 5.20 20.49
CA LYS A 46 -9.96 4.69 21.17
C LYS A 46 -9.86 3.17 21.07
N ALA A 47 -10.98 2.47 21.21
CA ALA A 47 -11.04 1.03 21.00
C ALA A 47 -10.58 0.63 19.59
N ALA A 48 -11.07 1.31 18.55
CA ALA A 48 -10.68 1.05 17.16
C ALA A 48 -9.20 1.42 16.91
N ALA A 49 -8.77 2.60 17.38
CA ALA A 49 -7.40 3.10 17.19
C ALA A 49 -6.35 2.23 17.87
N GLU A 50 -6.57 1.78 19.12
CA GLU A 50 -5.59 0.93 19.80
C GLU A 50 -5.54 -0.49 19.20
N THR A 51 -6.67 -1.00 18.69
CA THR A 51 -6.69 -2.26 17.92
C THR A 51 -5.84 -2.12 16.64
N GLY A 52 -5.97 -1.01 15.91
CA GLY A 52 -5.20 -0.73 14.69
C GLY A 52 -3.72 -0.51 14.96
N ASN A 53 -3.39 0.27 16.01
CA ASN A 53 -2.02 0.51 16.45
C ASN A 53 -1.29 -0.79 16.83
N TYR A 54 -2.01 -1.72 17.46
CA TYR A 54 -1.49 -3.05 17.76
C TYR A 54 -1.18 -3.81 16.47
N GLY A 55 -2.11 -3.85 15.51
CA GLY A 55 -1.90 -4.44 14.19
C GLY A 55 -0.68 -3.87 13.45
N TRP A 56 -0.53 -2.55 13.37
CA TRP A 56 0.67 -1.94 12.76
C TRP A 56 1.96 -2.25 13.52
N THR A 57 1.89 -2.39 14.84
CA THR A 57 3.07 -2.74 15.65
C THR A 57 3.51 -4.18 15.38
N LEU A 58 2.57 -5.12 15.30
CA LEU A 58 2.86 -6.51 14.89
C LEU A 58 3.47 -6.57 13.49
N ARG A 59 2.94 -5.78 12.55
CA ARG A 59 3.50 -5.70 11.19
C ARG A 59 4.96 -5.20 11.21
N ARG A 60 5.26 -4.12 11.94
CA ARG A 60 6.65 -3.63 12.11
C ARG A 60 7.58 -4.64 12.79
N GLN A 61 7.03 -5.57 13.57
CA GLN A 61 7.77 -6.66 14.21
C GLN A 61 7.89 -7.90 13.30
N GLY A 62 7.51 -7.83 12.03
CA GLY A 62 7.60 -8.94 11.08
C GLY A 62 6.54 -10.04 11.31
N ARG A 63 5.39 -9.68 11.89
CA ARG A 63 4.26 -10.60 12.15
C ARG A 63 3.01 -10.17 11.37
N PRO A 64 3.06 -10.11 10.03
CA PRO A 64 1.96 -9.63 9.19
C PRO A 64 0.72 -10.53 9.27
N ASP A 65 0.93 -11.83 9.48
CA ASP A 65 -0.10 -12.85 9.71
C ASP A 65 -1.02 -12.48 10.89
N LEU A 66 -0.42 -12.13 12.02
CA LEU A 66 -1.17 -11.69 13.21
C LEU A 66 -1.70 -10.27 13.03
N ALA A 67 -0.90 -9.37 12.44
CA ALA A 67 -1.28 -7.99 12.20
C ALA A 67 -2.60 -7.87 11.43
N ARG A 68 -2.79 -8.69 10.39
CA ARG A 68 -3.98 -8.72 9.54
C ARG A 68 -5.27 -8.82 10.35
N THR A 69 -5.31 -9.72 11.33
CA THR A 69 -6.49 -9.92 12.18
C THR A 69 -6.86 -8.63 12.93
N TYR A 70 -5.87 -7.95 13.51
CA TYR A 70 -6.11 -6.72 14.26
C TYR A 70 -6.38 -5.51 13.37
N LEU A 71 -5.77 -5.44 12.19
CA LEU A 71 -6.04 -4.38 11.21
C LEU A 71 -7.45 -4.49 10.63
N LEU A 72 -7.90 -5.69 10.28
CA LEU A 72 -9.29 -5.91 9.84
C LEU A 72 -10.29 -5.66 10.98
N GLY A 73 -9.96 -6.09 12.20
CA GLY A 73 -10.77 -5.79 13.38
C GLY A 73 -10.91 -4.29 13.63
N ALA A 74 -9.82 -3.54 13.53
CA ALA A 74 -9.85 -2.08 13.64
C ALA A 74 -10.71 -1.43 12.55
N ALA A 75 -10.62 -1.92 11.31
CA ALA A 75 -11.45 -1.43 10.21
C ALA A 75 -12.95 -1.62 10.48
N ASP A 76 -13.35 -2.80 10.96
CA ASP A 76 -14.75 -3.09 11.31
C ASP A 76 -15.25 -2.17 12.44
N LEU A 77 -14.40 -1.91 13.44
CA LEU A 77 -14.72 -0.98 14.52
C LEU A 77 -14.86 0.47 14.03
N PHE A 78 -14.00 0.92 13.11
CA PHE A 78 -14.08 2.26 12.52
C PHE A 78 -15.32 2.46 11.65
N ASP A 79 -15.75 1.44 10.90
CA ASP A 79 -16.99 1.51 10.12
C ASP A 79 -18.23 1.64 11.01
N ARG A 80 -18.27 0.92 12.14
CA ARG A 80 -19.38 1.00 13.10
C ARG A 80 -19.54 2.39 13.72
N VAL A 81 -18.50 3.22 13.67
CA VAL A 81 -18.53 4.62 14.14
C VAL A 81 -18.47 5.63 13.00
N ASN A 82 -18.79 5.20 11.77
CA ASN A 82 -18.85 6.03 10.57
C ASN A 82 -17.53 6.75 10.21
N LEU A 83 -16.39 6.12 10.48
CA LEU A 83 -15.05 6.63 10.12
C LEU A 83 -14.47 5.80 8.95
N ALA A 84 -15.15 5.85 7.80
CA ALA A 84 -14.85 5.01 6.63
C ALA A 84 -13.42 5.18 6.09
N GLU A 85 -12.85 6.39 6.12
CA GLU A 85 -11.46 6.62 5.69
C GLU A 85 -10.45 5.91 6.59
N PHE A 86 -10.69 5.90 7.90
CA PHE A 86 -9.88 5.14 8.84
C PHE A 86 -10.01 3.66 8.57
N ALA A 87 -11.22 3.15 8.35
CA ALA A 87 -11.44 1.75 8.03
C ALA A 87 -10.73 1.31 6.74
N ALA A 88 -10.82 2.12 5.68
CA ALA A 88 -10.16 1.87 4.40
C ALA A 88 -8.64 1.78 4.56
N ARG A 89 -8.02 2.69 5.31
CA ARG A 89 -6.56 2.65 5.58
C ARG A 89 -6.14 1.34 6.27
N HIS A 90 -6.93 0.86 7.24
CA HIS A 90 -6.59 -0.37 7.96
C HIS A 90 -6.81 -1.62 7.10
N ARG A 91 -7.82 -1.63 6.21
CA ARG A 91 -8.01 -2.70 5.20
C ARG A 91 -6.86 -2.76 4.21
N ALA A 92 -6.47 -1.62 3.66
CA ALA A 92 -5.31 -1.54 2.76
C ALA A 92 -4.05 -2.07 3.46
N ALA A 93 -3.79 -1.63 4.70
CA ALA A 93 -2.66 -2.13 5.48
C ALA A 93 -2.77 -3.63 5.85
N ALA A 94 -3.95 -4.22 5.83
CA ALA A 94 -4.14 -5.67 6.02
C ALA A 94 -3.93 -6.47 4.73
N GLN A 95 -4.00 -5.81 3.57
CA GLN A 95 -3.88 -6.42 2.23
C GLN A 95 -2.48 -6.26 1.62
N GLU A 96 -1.76 -5.19 1.96
CA GLU A 96 -0.49 -4.79 1.31
C GLU A 96 0.67 -5.78 1.41
N ASP A 97 0.59 -6.88 2.18
CA ASP A 97 1.64 -7.91 2.28
C ASP A 97 1.02 -9.32 2.49
N GLU A 98 0.00 -9.71 1.73
CA GLU A 98 -0.35 -11.13 1.68
C GLU A 98 0.70 -11.85 0.82
N ILE A 99 1.84 -12.20 1.44
CA ILE A 99 2.65 -13.30 0.91
C ILE A 99 1.83 -14.58 1.11
N LEU A 100 0.91 -14.88 0.19
CA LEU A 100 0.04 -16.05 0.21
C LEU A 100 0.78 -17.27 -0.32
N LEU A 101 1.87 -17.66 0.35
CA LEU A 101 2.48 -18.97 0.15
C LEU A 101 1.61 -20.03 0.84
N THR A 102 0.43 -20.31 0.28
CA THR A 102 -0.42 -21.38 0.80
C THR A 102 0.27 -22.74 0.60
N PRO A 103 0.02 -23.74 1.47
CA PRO A 103 0.53 -25.10 1.28
C PRO A 103 0.17 -25.68 -0.08
N GLU A 104 -1.02 -25.35 -0.58
CA GLU A 104 -1.51 -25.75 -1.90
C GLU A 104 -0.74 -25.08 -3.03
N LEU A 105 -0.36 -23.80 -2.89
CA LEU A 105 0.48 -23.11 -3.86
C LEU A 105 1.90 -23.69 -3.86
N LEU A 106 2.50 -23.87 -2.68
CA LEU A 106 3.84 -24.47 -2.55
C LEU A 106 3.92 -25.85 -3.19
N ALA A 107 2.87 -26.67 -3.07
CA ALA A 107 2.79 -27.99 -3.69
C ALA A 107 2.71 -27.95 -5.23
N GLN A 108 2.22 -26.85 -5.80
CA GLN A 108 2.12 -26.64 -7.25
C GLN A 108 3.37 -26.03 -7.86
N LEU A 109 4.25 -25.42 -7.05
CA LEU A 109 5.47 -24.81 -7.54
C LEU A 109 6.53 -25.86 -7.94
N PRO A 110 7.35 -25.56 -8.97
CA PRO A 110 8.49 -26.40 -9.33
C PRO A 110 9.41 -26.64 -8.12
N PRO A 111 10.00 -27.85 -7.97
CA PRO A 111 10.80 -28.21 -6.79
C PRO A 111 11.95 -27.24 -6.48
N ALA A 112 12.59 -26.69 -7.51
CA ALA A 112 13.67 -25.72 -7.36
C ALA A 112 13.17 -24.38 -6.79
N VAL A 113 12.03 -23.89 -7.29
CA VAL A 113 11.38 -22.64 -6.85
C VAL A 113 10.85 -22.79 -5.43
N ARG A 114 10.10 -23.87 -5.15
CA ARG A 114 9.63 -24.19 -3.80
C ARG A 114 10.79 -24.27 -2.80
N GLY A 115 11.84 -25.01 -3.13
CA GLY A 115 13.00 -25.16 -2.25
C GLY A 115 13.69 -23.83 -1.96
N ALA A 116 13.77 -22.93 -2.94
CA ALA A 116 14.33 -21.59 -2.72
C ALA A 116 13.44 -20.75 -1.77
N LEU A 117 12.12 -20.83 -1.92
CA LEU A 117 11.16 -20.14 -1.06
C LEU A 117 11.15 -20.66 0.38
N GLU A 118 11.17 -21.98 0.56
CA GLU A 118 11.23 -22.63 1.88
C GLU A 118 12.52 -22.25 2.65
N ARG A 119 13.61 -21.98 1.92
CA ARG A 119 14.90 -21.56 2.49
C ARG A 119 15.06 -20.04 2.61
N GLY A 120 14.13 -19.24 2.08
CA GLY A 120 14.27 -17.79 2.00
C GLY A 120 15.44 -17.34 1.11
N ASP A 121 15.86 -18.17 0.15
CA ASP A 121 17.01 -17.94 -0.71
C ASP A 121 16.59 -17.17 -1.96
N LEU A 122 16.67 -15.84 -1.91
CA LEU A 122 16.27 -14.96 -3.01
C LEU A 122 17.15 -15.12 -4.25
N ALA A 123 18.45 -15.39 -4.07
CA ALA A 123 19.37 -15.60 -5.20
C ALA A 123 19.10 -16.96 -5.86
N GLY A 124 18.87 -18.00 -5.06
CA GLY A 124 18.44 -19.30 -5.55
C GLY A 124 17.04 -19.29 -6.18
N LEU A 125 16.15 -18.40 -5.73
CA LEU A 125 14.82 -18.22 -6.31
C LEU A 125 14.91 -17.66 -7.73
N GLN A 126 15.69 -16.60 -7.94
CA GLN A 126 15.87 -16.03 -9.28
C GLN A 126 16.53 -17.04 -10.23
N PHE A 127 17.57 -17.74 -9.77
CA PHE A 127 18.20 -18.80 -10.56
C PHE A 127 17.23 -19.93 -10.92
N ALA A 128 16.37 -20.33 -9.98
CA ALA A 128 15.36 -21.35 -10.21
C ALA A 128 14.30 -20.90 -11.22
N LEU A 129 13.90 -19.62 -11.19
CA LEU A 129 12.97 -19.03 -12.15
C LEU A 129 13.58 -18.92 -13.56
N ASP A 130 14.84 -18.50 -13.67
CA ASP A 130 15.56 -18.36 -14.94
C ASP A 130 15.85 -19.71 -15.63
N ALA A 131 15.90 -20.79 -14.84
CA ALA A 131 16.09 -22.14 -15.33
C ALA A 131 14.78 -22.78 -15.88
N LEU A 132 13.62 -22.14 -15.70
CA LEU A 132 12.34 -22.65 -16.19
C LEU A 132 12.17 -22.37 -17.70
N PRO A 133 11.46 -23.25 -18.43
CA PRO A 133 10.98 -22.94 -19.77
C PRO A 133 10.08 -21.69 -19.75
N ALA A 134 10.18 -20.81 -20.76
CA ALA A 134 9.49 -19.51 -20.78
C ALA A 134 7.97 -19.58 -20.47
N ALA A 135 7.26 -20.59 -21.00
CA ALA A 135 5.83 -20.77 -20.75
C ALA A 135 5.51 -21.13 -19.28
N GLU A 136 6.37 -21.91 -18.63
CA GLU A 136 6.23 -22.30 -17.23
C GLU A 136 6.70 -21.17 -16.31
N GLN A 137 7.77 -20.47 -16.71
CA GLN A 137 8.30 -19.29 -16.03
C GLN A 137 7.23 -18.20 -15.87
N SER A 138 6.50 -17.86 -16.94
CA SER A 138 5.44 -16.85 -16.87
C SER A 138 4.32 -17.23 -15.90
N LEU A 139 3.88 -18.49 -15.93
CA LEU A 139 2.82 -18.98 -15.04
C LEU A 139 3.26 -18.97 -13.58
N VAL A 140 4.50 -19.36 -13.31
CA VAL A 140 5.08 -19.34 -11.95
C VAL A 140 5.27 -17.90 -11.46
N TYR A 141 5.71 -16.97 -12.32
CA TYR A 141 5.78 -15.55 -11.95
C TYR A 141 4.42 -14.96 -11.61
N GLU A 142 3.39 -15.25 -12.41
CA GLU A 142 2.01 -14.80 -12.16
C GLU A 142 1.49 -15.32 -10.81
N GLN A 143 1.72 -16.61 -10.53
CA GLN A 143 1.34 -17.23 -9.26
C GLN A 143 2.10 -16.64 -8.06
N LEU A 144 3.39 -16.38 -8.19
CA LEU A 144 4.21 -15.79 -7.12
C LEU A 144 3.91 -14.30 -6.91
N ALA A 145 3.54 -13.56 -7.97
CA ALA A 145 3.12 -12.17 -7.88
C ALA A 145 1.72 -12.05 -7.24
N ALA A 146 0.78 -12.91 -7.63
CA ALA A 146 -0.54 -13.02 -6.98
C ALA A 146 -0.41 -13.42 -5.50
N ALA A 147 0.64 -14.18 -5.17
CA ALA A 147 1.00 -14.53 -3.81
C ALA A 147 1.93 -13.53 -3.14
N GLY A 148 2.18 -12.33 -3.69
CA GLY A 148 2.99 -11.26 -3.08
C GLY A 148 4.49 -11.56 -2.87
N VAL A 149 5.00 -12.69 -3.36
CA VAL A 149 6.37 -13.19 -3.15
C VAL A 149 7.39 -12.43 -3.99
N VAL A 150 7.00 -12.07 -5.22
CA VAL A 150 7.80 -11.30 -6.16
C VAL A 150 6.98 -10.09 -6.61
N SER A 151 7.63 -8.95 -6.80
CA SER A 151 6.97 -7.82 -7.44
C SER A 151 6.62 -8.20 -8.87
N ASP A 152 5.37 -7.92 -9.26
CA ASP A 152 4.91 -8.15 -10.63
C ASP A 152 5.91 -7.53 -11.62
N PRO A 153 6.49 -8.31 -12.56
CA PRO A 153 7.41 -7.76 -13.54
C PRO A 153 6.77 -6.63 -14.36
N VAL A 154 5.43 -6.58 -14.49
CA VAL A 154 4.70 -5.47 -15.13
C VAL A 154 4.71 -4.19 -14.26
N ALA A 155 4.70 -4.31 -12.93
CA ALA A 155 4.81 -3.19 -12.01
C ALA A 155 6.25 -2.64 -11.91
N ALA A 156 7.26 -3.52 -12.00
CA ALA A 156 8.65 -3.11 -12.13
C ALA A 156 8.89 -2.33 -13.45
N ASP A 157 8.26 -2.79 -14.54
CA ASP A 157 8.31 -2.11 -15.84
C ASP A 157 7.53 -0.78 -15.82
N SER A 158 6.38 -0.72 -15.12
CA SER A 158 5.61 0.51 -14.94
C SER A 158 6.38 1.58 -14.15
N ASN A 159 7.11 1.19 -13.11
CA ASN A 159 7.92 2.12 -12.31
C ASN A 159 9.18 2.59 -13.09
N ALA A 160 9.75 1.72 -13.93
CA ALA A 160 10.80 2.12 -14.87
C ALA A 160 10.28 3.10 -15.94
N ALA A 161 9.08 2.85 -16.48
CA ALA A 161 8.42 3.75 -17.41
C ALA A 161 8.12 5.11 -16.77
N ILE A 162 7.60 5.17 -15.55
CA ILE A 162 7.36 6.43 -14.83
C ILE A 162 8.67 7.23 -14.64
N LYS A 163 9.77 6.56 -14.26
CA LYS A 163 11.08 7.21 -14.14
C LYS A 163 11.57 7.84 -15.45
N GLN A 164 11.27 7.23 -16.59
CA GLN A 164 11.61 7.80 -17.89
C GLN A 164 10.87 9.13 -18.16
N PHE A 165 9.65 9.26 -17.64
CA PHE A 165 8.83 10.47 -17.80
C PHE A 165 9.13 11.57 -16.77
N GLU A 166 9.86 11.29 -15.69
CA GLU A 166 10.14 12.25 -14.60
C GLU A 166 10.54 13.67 -15.08
N PRO A 167 11.46 13.85 -16.05
CA PRO A 167 11.80 15.19 -16.53
C PRO A 167 10.60 15.96 -17.09
N LEU A 168 9.71 15.26 -17.83
CA LEU A 168 8.49 15.86 -18.38
C LEU A 168 7.46 16.15 -17.28
N LEU A 169 7.33 15.27 -16.28
CA LEU A 169 6.38 15.46 -15.17
C LEU A 169 6.76 16.67 -14.31
N HIS A 170 8.05 16.88 -14.06
CA HIS A 170 8.57 18.07 -13.41
C HIS A 170 8.28 19.34 -14.22
N ALA A 171 8.55 19.33 -15.53
CA ALA A 171 8.28 20.47 -16.40
C ALA A 171 6.78 20.84 -16.45
N ILE A 172 5.90 19.83 -16.49
CA ILE A 172 4.44 20.03 -16.39
C ILE A 172 4.06 20.69 -15.06
N ALA A 173 4.65 20.24 -13.95
CA ALA A 173 4.41 20.82 -12.64
C ALA A 173 4.91 22.27 -12.56
N ASP A 174 6.05 22.59 -13.14
CA ASP A 174 6.60 23.95 -13.16
C ASP A 174 5.69 24.93 -13.90
N VAL A 175 5.12 24.51 -15.05
CA VAL A 175 4.09 25.29 -15.75
C VAL A 175 2.84 25.46 -14.89
N ALA A 176 2.41 24.42 -14.16
CA ALA A 176 1.27 24.51 -13.26
C ALA A 176 1.52 25.46 -12.06
N ARG A 177 2.78 25.74 -11.72
CA ARG A 177 3.19 26.72 -10.71
C ARG A 177 3.41 28.13 -11.27
N GLY A 178 3.35 28.29 -12.60
CA GLY A 178 3.47 29.59 -13.26
C GLY A 178 4.81 29.85 -13.96
N SER A 179 5.68 28.84 -14.10
CA SER A 179 6.86 28.93 -14.96
C SER A 179 6.48 28.58 -16.40
N TYR A 180 6.31 29.59 -17.25
CA TYR A 180 5.79 29.38 -18.62
C TYR A 180 6.88 29.26 -19.69
N GLU A 181 8.16 29.25 -19.29
CA GLU A 181 9.30 29.29 -20.23
C GLU A 181 9.29 28.12 -21.22
N ASP A 182 8.99 26.91 -20.73
CA ASP A 182 9.04 25.68 -21.53
C ASP A 182 7.65 25.20 -22.02
N ARG A 183 6.59 26.01 -21.83
CA ARG A 183 5.20 25.55 -22.05
C ARG A 183 4.97 25.08 -23.49
N ALA A 184 5.51 25.78 -24.48
CA ALA A 184 5.32 25.43 -25.89
C ALA A 184 5.97 24.08 -26.24
N ASP A 185 7.16 23.81 -25.70
CA ASP A 185 7.87 22.55 -25.93
C ASP A 185 7.17 21.38 -25.21
N ILE A 186 6.62 21.62 -24.02
CA ILE A 186 5.83 20.63 -23.29
C ILE A 186 4.52 20.31 -24.02
N GLU A 187 3.83 21.31 -24.58
CA GLU A 187 2.64 21.10 -25.41
C GLU A 187 2.97 20.24 -26.64
N GLN A 188 4.10 20.50 -27.30
CA GLN A 188 4.56 19.70 -28.44
C GLN A 188 4.89 18.25 -28.03
N ALA A 189 5.52 18.05 -26.88
CA ALA A 189 5.79 16.72 -26.34
C ALA A 189 4.50 15.95 -25.99
N LEU A 190 3.50 16.64 -25.42
CA LEU A 190 2.19 16.05 -25.12
C LEU A 190 1.43 15.67 -26.40
N ASP A 191 1.55 16.46 -27.47
CA ASP A 191 1.00 16.14 -28.79
C ASP A 191 1.60 14.86 -29.37
N ASP A 192 2.92 14.70 -29.27
CA ASP A 192 3.60 13.50 -29.76
C ASP A 192 3.28 12.26 -28.93
N LEU A 193 3.04 12.42 -27.63
CA LEU A 193 2.57 11.35 -26.75
C LEU A 193 1.12 10.96 -27.06
N GLU A 194 0.23 11.92 -27.33
CA GLU A 194 -1.15 11.65 -27.72
C GLU A 194 -1.23 10.86 -29.04
N ARG A 195 -0.38 11.19 -30.02
CA ARG A 195 -0.23 10.41 -31.27
C ARG A 195 0.24 8.97 -31.03
N LYS A 196 1.00 8.74 -29.96
CA LYS A 196 1.48 7.41 -29.54
C LYS A 196 0.50 6.68 -28.63
N GLY A 197 -0.67 7.27 -28.36
CA GLY A 197 -1.77 6.64 -27.62
C GLY A 197 -1.93 7.10 -26.17
N TRP A 198 -1.06 7.97 -25.66
CA TRP A 198 -1.11 8.46 -24.27
C TRP A 198 -2.22 9.50 -24.08
N ARG A 199 -2.96 9.47 -22.96
CA ARG A 199 -4.10 10.39 -22.72
C ARG A 199 -3.79 11.50 -21.73
N LEU A 200 -2.57 12.02 -21.76
CA LEU A 200 -2.07 13.01 -20.80
C LEU A 200 -2.46 14.44 -21.13
N ARG A 201 -2.47 14.82 -22.42
CA ARG A 201 -2.60 16.22 -22.86
C ARG A 201 -3.79 16.95 -22.22
N LYS A 202 -5.00 16.40 -22.37
CA LYS A 202 -6.23 17.01 -21.85
C LYS A 202 -6.22 17.15 -20.33
N VAL A 203 -5.60 16.19 -19.63
CA VAL A 203 -5.54 16.18 -18.17
C VAL A 203 -4.52 17.18 -17.67
N VAL A 204 -3.37 17.29 -18.33
CA VAL A 204 -2.34 18.29 -18.04
C VAL A 204 -2.90 19.71 -18.19
N HIS A 205 -3.71 19.98 -19.23
CA HIS A 205 -4.39 21.27 -19.36
C HIS A 205 -5.29 21.60 -18.17
N LYS A 206 -6.03 20.61 -17.65
CA LYS A 206 -6.86 20.80 -16.44
C LYS A 206 -5.99 21.10 -15.23
N ILE A 207 -4.82 20.46 -15.11
CA ILE A 207 -3.84 20.77 -14.06
C ILE A 207 -3.34 22.21 -14.19
N TRP A 208 -2.99 22.67 -15.40
CA TRP A 208 -2.60 24.06 -15.62
C TRP A 208 -3.74 25.07 -15.36
N GLN A 209 -5.00 24.64 -15.46
CA GLN A 209 -6.18 25.43 -15.08
C GLN A 209 -6.48 25.41 -13.57
N GLY A 210 -5.66 24.74 -12.77
CA GLY A 210 -5.79 24.71 -11.31
C GLY A 210 -6.55 23.50 -10.75
N GLN A 211 -6.98 22.54 -11.57
CA GLN A 211 -7.60 21.32 -11.05
C GLN A 211 -6.55 20.49 -10.28
N ARG A 212 -6.89 20.06 -9.07
CA ARG A 212 -6.01 19.25 -8.20
C ARG A 212 -6.66 17.98 -7.65
N ASN A 213 -7.96 17.78 -7.89
CA ASN A 213 -8.64 16.56 -7.48
C ASN A 213 -8.15 15.36 -8.31
N ALA A 214 -7.36 14.49 -7.67
CA ALA A 214 -6.76 13.32 -8.31
C ALA A 214 -7.81 12.39 -8.95
N GLN A 215 -8.90 12.10 -8.23
CA GLN A 215 -9.96 11.20 -8.72
C GLN A 215 -10.64 11.74 -9.97
N ALA A 216 -10.86 13.06 -10.05
CA ALA A 216 -11.46 13.70 -11.22
C ALA A 216 -10.50 13.80 -12.42
N LEU A 217 -9.19 13.85 -12.16
CA LEU A 217 -8.15 13.93 -13.18
C LEU A 217 -7.80 12.57 -13.77
N THR A 218 -7.89 11.49 -12.99
CA THR A 218 -7.57 10.12 -13.44
C THR A 218 -8.78 9.33 -13.95
N TYR A 219 -10.00 9.86 -13.79
CA TYR A 219 -11.22 9.18 -14.23
C TYR A 219 -11.20 8.89 -15.75
N GLY A 220 -11.25 7.60 -16.11
CA GLY A 220 -11.28 7.14 -17.51
C GLY A 220 -9.92 7.07 -18.20
N LEU A 221 -8.82 7.29 -17.46
CA LEU A 221 -7.46 6.98 -17.92
C LEU A 221 -7.14 5.50 -17.68
N ASP A 222 -6.20 4.96 -18.44
CA ASP A 222 -5.59 3.68 -18.09
C ASP A 222 -4.67 3.83 -16.86
N GLU A 223 -4.23 2.71 -16.29
CA GLU A 223 -3.51 2.71 -15.03
C GLU A 223 -2.13 3.38 -15.14
N LEU A 224 -1.49 3.35 -16.31
CA LEU A 224 -0.17 3.96 -16.51
C LEU A 224 -0.30 5.49 -16.67
N ASP A 225 -1.25 5.95 -17.48
CA ASP A 225 -1.62 7.36 -17.59
C ASP A 225 -2.04 7.94 -16.23
N ALA A 226 -2.87 7.19 -15.47
CA ALA A 226 -3.32 7.60 -14.15
C ALA A 226 -2.15 7.74 -13.16
N GLN A 227 -1.17 6.83 -13.19
CA GLN A 227 0.03 6.91 -12.35
C GLN A 227 0.88 8.14 -12.68
N LEU A 228 1.09 8.47 -13.95
CA LEU A 228 1.82 9.69 -14.34
C LEU A 228 1.13 10.95 -13.84
N ILE A 229 -0.21 11.01 -13.90
CA ILE A 229 -0.99 12.15 -13.38
C ILE A 229 -0.91 12.25 -11.86
N ARG A 230 -1.03 11.13 -11.13
CA ARG A 230 -0.82 11.13 -9.66
C ARG A 230 0.58 11.63 -9.32
N ARG A 231 1.59 11.22 -10.08
CA ARG A 231 2.97 11.65 -9.88
C ARG A 231 3.17 13.16 -10.07
N VAL A 232 2.54 13.77 -11.07
CA VAL A 232 2.54 15.24 -11.24
C VAL A 232 1.92 15.94 -10.02
N LEU A 233 0.80 15.42 -9.49
CA LEU A 233 0.15 15.98 -8.31
C LEU A 233 1.01 15.84 -7.04
N GLU A 234 1.74 14.74 -6.88
CA GLU A 234 2.73 14.56 -5.82
C GLU A 234 3.85 15.59 -5.91
N ILE A 235 4.43 15.78 -7.10
CA ILE A 235 5.47 16.80 -7.35
C ILE A 235 4.95 18.19 -6.95
N LEU A 236 3.71 18.52 -7.32
CA LEU A 236 3.06 19.78 -6.95
C LEU A 236 2.83 19.93 -5.44
N ALA A 237 2.57 18.84 -4.72
CA ALA A 237 2.36 18.85 -3.28
C ALA A 237 3.66 18.85 -2.47
N ALA A 238 4.75 18.30 -3.03
CA ALA A 238 6.03 18.11 -2.33
C ALA A 238 6.92 19.37 -2.30
N THR A 239 6.62 20.40 -3.09
CA THR A 239 7.39 21.64 -3.13
C THR A 239 6.60 22.77 -2.45
N PRO A 240 7.09 23.34 -1.34
CA PRO A 240 6.43 24.46 -0.65
C PRO A 240 6.52 25.78 -1.43
#